data_AF-A0A662C6B7-F1
#
_entry.id   AF-A0A662C6B7-F1
#
_cell.length_a   1.000
_cell.length_b   1.000
_cell.length_c   1.000
_cell.angle_alpha   90.00
_cell.angle_beta   90.00
_cell.angle_gamma   90.00
#
_symmetry.space_group_name_H-M   'P 1'
#
loop_
_entity.id
_entity.type
_entity.pdbx_description
1 polymer ?
#
loop_
_entity_poly.entity_id
_entity_poly.type
_entity_poly.pdbx_seq_one_letter_code
_entity_poly.pdbx_strand_id
1 'polypeptide(L)'
;MGKRLTASIIFLLGMIVMFWLEGRRPDPVELLPSISGEPEYCLTCHQDLPEISPSHPVDIFGCVVCHGGEGLALDPDLAHSTMRGEKNPSDLLVVEASCGGSTCHSGSPTEDRDHIQRVTTSIQSTYAGAIASVRYSFGA
;
A
#
# COMPACT_ATOMS: atom_id res chain seq x y z
N MET A 1 -36.70 -23.31 -33.96
CA MET A 1 -36.10 -22.01 -34.32
C MET A 1 -35.92 -21.08 -33.10
N GLY A 2 -36.96 -20.83 -32.30
CA GLY A 2 -36.93 -19.84 -31.20
C GLY A 2 -35.83 -20.00 -30.15
N LYS A 3 -35.55 -21.22 -29.67
CA LYS A 3 -34.53 -21.47 -28.62
C LYS A 3 -33.09 -21.12 -29.04
N ARG A 4 -32.77 -21.25 -30.33
CA ARG A 4 -31.44 -20.89 -30.86
C ARG A 4 -31.28 -19.38 -30.95
N LEU A 5 -32.34 -18.68 -31.36
CA LEU A 5 -32.36 -17.22 -31.44
C LEU A 5 -32.23 -16.57 -30.07
N THR A 6 -32.94 -17.09 -29.05
CA THR A 6 -32.82 -16.59 -27.67
C THR A 6 -31.43 -16.80 -27.08
N ALA A 7 -30.79 -17.95 -27.35
CA ALA A 7 -29.43 -18.21 -26.88
C ALA A 7 -28.40 -17.26 -27.52
N SER A 8 -28.52 -16.99 -28.81
CA SER A 8 -27.65 -16.03 -29.52
C SER A 8 -27.81 -14.60 -29.01
N ILE A 9 -29.03 -14.17 -28.70
CA ILE A 9 -29.29 -12.83 -28.14
C ILE A 9 -28.67 -12.70 -26.75
N ILE A 10 -28.82 -13.70 -25.88
CA ILE A 10 -28.21 -13.69 -24.54
C ILE A 10 -26.68 -13.62 -24.65
N PHE A 11 -26.08 -14.38 -25.56
CA PHE A 11 -24.63 -14.35 -25.77
C PHE A 11 -24.14 -12.98 -26.24
N LEU A 12 -24.82 -12.37 -27.22
CA LEU A 12 -24.48 -11.03 -27.72
C LEU A 12 -24.62 -9.96 -26.63
N LEU A 13 -25.71 -9.99 -25.86
CA LEU A 13 -25.90 -9.08 -24.74
C LEU A 13 -24.80 -9.27 -23.68
N GLY A 14 -24.42 -10.52 -23.39
CA GLY A 14 -23.29 -10.82 -22.51
C GLY A 14 -21.97 -10.22 -23.01
N MET A 15 -21.67 -10.36 -24.31
CA MET A 15 -20.47 -9.76 -24.91
C MET A 15 -20.47 -8.23 -24.85
N ILE A 16 -21.62 -7.59 -25.13
CA ILE A 16 -21.76 -6.13 -25.05
C ILE A 16 -21.54 -5.65 -23.62
N VAL A 17 -22.13 -6.34 -22.63
CA VAL A 17 -21.94 -6.02 -21.21
C VAL A 17 -20.46 -6.18 -20.82
N MET A 18 -19.82 -7.27 -21.20
CA MET A 18 -18.39 -7.49 -20.92
C MET A 18 -17.51 -6.42 -21.56
N PHE A 19 -17.76 -6.06 -22.83
CA PHE A 19 -17.02 -5.00 -23.50
C PHE A 19 -17.20 -3.64 -22.81
N TRP A 20 -18.42 -3.34 -22.37
CA TRP A 20 -18.70 -2.11 -21.64
C TRP A 20 -18.07 -2.08 -20.24
N LEU A 21 -18.01 -3.22 -19.55
CA LEU A 21 -17.30 -3.35 -18.27
C LEU A 21 -15.79 -3.20 -18.45
N GLU A 22 -15.22 -3.79 -19.51
CA GLU A 22 -13.79 -3.66 -19.82
C GLU A 22 -13.42 -2.21 -20.16
N GLY A 23 -14.26 -1.53 -20.96
CA GLY A 23 -14.06 -0.12 -21.31
C GLY A 23 -14.21 0.87 -20.14
N ARG A 24 -14.57 0.39 -18.94
CA ARG A 24 -14.56 1.18 -17.70
C ARG A 24 -13.30 1.01 -16.87
N ARG A 25 -12.38 0.11 -17.25
CA ARG A 25 -11.11 -0.03 -16.56
C ARG A 25 -10.28 1.25 -16.72
N PRO A 26 -9.62 1.72 -15.66
CA PRO A 26 -8.81 2.92 -15.74
C PRO A 26 -7.55 2.63 -16.58
N ASP A 27 -7.11 3.64 -17.33
CA ASP A 27 -5.83 3.56 -18.04
C ASP A 27 -4.69 3.58 -17.00
N PRO A 28 -3.75 2.62 -17.04
CA PRO A 28 -2.66 2.56 -16.08
C PRO A 28 -1.77 3.80 -16.12
N VAL A 29 -1.53 4.39 -14.96
CA VAL A 29 -0.46 5.39 -14.76
C VAL A 29 0.75 4.65 -14.22
N GLU A 30 1.74 4.45 -15.09
CA GLU A 30 2.97 3.73 -14.76
C GLU A 30 3.94 4.58 -13.93
N LEU A 31 4.37 4.03 -12.80
CA LEU A 31 5.51 4.47 -12.01
C LEU A 31 6.58 3.39 -12.07
N LEU A 32 7.83 3.75 -12.38
CA LEU A 32 8.96 2.81 -12.40
C LEU A 32 10.00 3.25 -11.36
N PRO A 33 9.91 2.76 -10.11
CA PRO A 33 10.85 3.12 -9.06
C PRO A 33 12.24 2.58 -9.35
N SER A 34 13.26 3.40 -9.14
CA SER A 34 14.63 3.00 -9.47
C SER A 34 15.21 1.94 -8.51
N ILE A 35 14.69 1.83 -7.29
CA ILE A 35 15.15 0.82 -6.33
C ILE A 35 14.61 -0.59 -6.64
N SER A 36 13.37 -0.69 -7.12
CA SER A 36 12.74 -1.97 -7.44
C SER A 36 13.01 -2.37 -8.89
N GLY A 37 13.04 -1.41 -9.82
CA GLY A 37 13.13 -1.66 -11.26
C GLY A 37 11.88 -2.30 -11.86
N GLU A 38 10.78 -2.36 -11.10
CA GLU A 38 9.52 -3.00 -11.49
C GLU A 38 8.40 -1.95 -11.54
N PRO A 39 7.52 -1.99 -12.56
CA PRO A 39 6.44 -1.02 -12.67
C PRO A 39 5.38 -1.18 -11.59
N GLU A 40 4.78 -0.07 -11.19
CA GLU A 40 3.68 0.02 -10.24
C GLU A 40 2.58 0.94 -10.82
N TYR A 41 1.32 0.61 -10.58
CA TYR A 41 0.13 1.31 -11.09
C TYR A 41 -0.68 2.00 -9.99
N CYS A 42 -0.11 2.16 -8.80
CA CYS A 42 -0.79 2.78 -7.65
C CYS A 42 -1.29 4.20 -7.96
N LEU A 43 -0.53 4.96 -8.75
CA LEU A 43 -0.88 6.32 -9.18
C LEU A 43 -2.06 6.35 -10.16
N THR A 44 -2.54 5.22 -10.66
CA THR A 44 -3.76 5.18 -11.49
C THR A 44 -4.96 5.73 -10.73
N CYS A 45 -5.08 5.38 -9.44
CA CYS A 45 -6.15 5.85 -8.54
C CYS A 45 -5.70 6.91 -7.53
N HIS A 46 -4.38 7.07 -7.31
CA HIS A 46 -3.81 7.92 -6.27
C HIS A 46 -2.90 9.04 -6.83
N GLN A 47 -3.44 9.88 -7.71
CA GLN A 47 -2.66 10.84 -8.52
C GLN A 47 -2.12 12.06 -7.74
N ASP A 48 -2.76 12.44 -6.63
CA ASP A 48 -2.48 13.69 -5.91
C ASP A 48 -1.88 13.45 -4.50
N LEU A 49 -1.15 12.35 -4.32
CA LEU A 49 -0.47 12.08 -3.05
C LEU A 49 0.78 12.97 -2.93
N PRO A 50 0.94 13.73 -1.82
CA PRO A 50 2.17 14.45 -1.57
C PRO A 50 3.31 13.46 -1.35
N GLU A 51 4.51 13.83 -1.79
CA GLU A 51 5.71 13.11 -1.42
C GLU A 51 5.86 13.09 0.10
N ILE A 52 6.19 11.92 0.67
CA ILE A 52 6.33 11.74 2.12
C ILE A 52 7.44 12.62 2.69
N SER A 53 8.56 12.74 1.97
CA SER A 53 9.75 13.49 2.35
C SER A 53 10.78 13.48 1.20
N PRO A 54 11.61 14.52 1.06
CA PRO A 54 12.76 14.52 0.15
C PRO A 54 13.76 13.37 0.37
N SER A 55 13.72 12.69 1.52
CA SER A 55 14.55 11.51 1.79
C SER A 55 14.00 10.21 1.21
N HIS A 56 12.73 10.18 0.84
CA HIS A 56 12.05 9.02 0.26
C HIS A 56 11.21 9.44 -0.96
N PRO A 57 11.84 9.95 -2.03
CA PRO A 57 11.12 10.38 -3.20
C PRO A 57 10.49 9.19 -3.95
N VAL A 58 9.29 9.40 -4.47
CA VAL A 58 8.42 8.33 -5.00
C VAL A 58 8.99 7.69 -6.28
N ASP A 59 9.71 8.45 -7.09
CA ASP A 59 10.41 7.97 -8.30
C ASP A 59 11.61 7.04 -8.00
N ILE A 60 12.13 7.10 -6.78
CA ILE A 60 13.19 6.19 -6.32
C ILE A 60 12.60 4.96 -5.64
N PHE A 61 11.72 5.16 -4.67
CA PHE A 61 11.26 4.10 -3.78
C PHE A 61 9.98 3.40 -4.22
N GLY A 62 9.08 4.12 -4.89
CA GLY A 62 7.75 3.61 -5.22
C GLY A 62 6.83 3.53 -4.02
N CYS A 63 5.71 2.84 -4.20
CA CYS A 63 4.69 2.62 -3.18
C CYS A 63 4.87 1.26 -2.53
N VAL A 64 5.09 0.22 -3.34
CA VAL A 64 5.04 -1.19 -2.91
C VAL A 64 6.16 -1.55 -1.94
N VAL A 65 7.35 -0.95 -2.06
CA VAL A 65 8.47 -1.26 -1.16
C VAL A 65 8.09 -1.05 0.31
N CYS A 66 7.33 0.00 0.63
CA CYS A 66 6.87 0.32 1.98
C CYS A 66 5.48 -0.28 2.27
N HIS A 67 4.53 -0.02 1.39
CA HIS A 67 3.11 -0.34 1.61
C HIS A 67 2.75 -1.79 1.31
N GLY A 68 3.55 -2.51 0.51
CA GLY A 68 3.13 -3.80 -0.07
C GLY A 68 2.05 -3.61 -1.14
N GLY A 69 1.19 -4.61 -1.31
CA GLY A 69 0.18 -4.62 -2.36
C GLY A 69 0.67 -5.26 -3.66
N GLU A 70 -0.27 -5.47 -4.59
CA GLU A 70 -0.01 -5.96 -5.94
C GLU A 70 0.13 -4.77 -6.89
N GLY A 71 1.37 -4.35 -7.15
CA GLY A 71 1.68 -3.13 -7.89
C GLY A 71 1.13 -3.09 -9.31
N LEU A 72 0.89 -4.23 -9.94
CA LEU A 72 0.38 -4.32 -11.31
C LEU A 72 -1.14 -4.47 -11.41
N ALA A 73 -1.83 -4.58 -10.28
CA ALA A 73 -3.28 -4.73 -10.26
C ALA A 73 -4.01 -3.39 -10.35
N LEU A 74 -5.04 -3.35 -11.20
CA LEU A 74 -5.99 -2.23 -11.31
C LEU A 74 -7.31 -2.50 -10.56
N ASP A 75 -7.55 -3.76 -10.21
CA ASP A 75 -8.65 -4.13 -9.33
C ASP A 75 -8.28 -3.74 -7.88
N PRO A 76 -9.08 -2.91 -7.19
CA PRO A 76 -8.72 -2.42 -5.87
C PRO A 76 -8.56 -3.52 -4.82
N ASP A 77 -9.34 -4.60 -4.88
CA ASP A 77 -9.26 -5.66 -3.89
C ASP A 77 -7.95 -6.45 -4.08
N LEU A 78 -7.58 -6.73 -5.34
CA LEU A 78 -6.30 -7.37 -5.67
C LEU A 78 -5.11 -6.46 -5.34
N ALA A 79 -5.15 -5.19 -5.76
CA ALA A 79 -4.08 -4.22 -5.51
C ALA A 79 -3.76 -4.07 -4.02
N HIS A 80 -4.78 -4.12 -3.16
CA HIS A 80 -4.60 -3.98 -1.72
C HIS A 80 -4.45 -5.30 -0.96
N SER A 81 -4.53 -6.45 -1.63
CA SER A 81 -4.63 -7.77 -0.98
C SER A 81 -3.43 -8.15 -0.10
N THR A 82 -2.28 -7.53 -0.32
CA THR A 82 -1.02 -7.79 0.40
C THR A 82 -0.43 -6.52 1.04
N MET A 83 -1.25 -5.50 1.29
CA MET A 83 -0.77 -4.28 1.97
C MET A 83 -0.34 -4.56 3.42
N ARG A 84 0.76 -3.93 3.83
CA ARG A 84 1.33 -4.00 5.16
C ARG A 84 0.66 -2.99 6.09
N GLY A 85 0.23 -3.45 7.26
CA GLY A 85 -0.37 -2.57 8.28
C GLY A 85 -1.68 -1.95 7.81
N GLU A 86 -2.40 -2.64 6.92
CA GLU A 86 -3.58 -2.14 6.23
C GLU A 86 -3.28 -0.80 5.53
N LYS A 87 -3.66 0.32 6.14
CA LYS A 87 -3.50 1.68 5.60
C LYS A 87 -2.25 2.38 6.12
N ASN A 88 -1.53 1.78 7.08
CA ASN A 88 -0.44 2.42 7.79
C ASN A 88 0.84 1.54 7.79
N PRO A 89 1.79 1.77 6.87
CA PRO A 89 3.07 1.05 6.87
C PRO A 89 3.97 1.45 8.05
N SER A 90 3.64 2.50 8.81
CA SER A 90 4.37 2.90 10.01
C SER A 90 3.87 2.22 11.29
N ASP A 91 2.88 1.33 11.19
CA ASP A 91 2.46 0.50 12.32
C ASP A 91 3.65 -0.36 12.79
N LEU A 92 3.95 -0.28 14.09
CA LEU A 92 5.09 -0.99 14.69
C LEU A 92 4.99 -2.52 14.57
N LEU A 93 3.81 -3.07 14.27
CA LEU A 93 3.62 -4.49 13.96
C LEU A 93 4.22 -4.90 12.60
N VAL A 94 4.37 -3.97 11.66
CA VAL A 94 4.89 -4.24 10.30
C VAL A 94 6.09 -3.38 9.91
N VAL A 95 6.51 -2.45 10.77
CA VAL A 95 7.55 -1.46 10.47
C VAL A 95 8.91 -2.05 10.08
N GLU A 96 9.26 -3.26 10.56
CA GLU A 96 10.47 -3.97 10.11
C GLU A 96 10.40 -4.31 8.62
N ALA A 97 9.23 -4.71 8.11
CA ALA A 97 9.04 -5.01 6.69
C ALA A 97 8.77 -3.77 5.83
N SER A 98 8.28 -2.69 6.43
CA SER A 98 7.91 -1.45 5.72
C SER A 98 9.00 -0.38 5.69
N CYS A 99 9.85 -0.31 6.72
CA CYS A 99 10.92 0.67 6.85
C CYS A 99 12.27 0.03 7.16
N GLY A 100 12.26 -1.17 7.74
CA GLY A 100 13.45 -1.92 8.12
C GLY A 100 14.11 -2.68 6.97
N GLY A 101 14.94 -3.65 7.33
CA GLY A 101 15.80 -4.39 6.42
C GLY A 101 17.22 -3.83 6.34
N SER A 102 18.15 -4.68 5.92
CA SER A 102 19.60 -4.39 5.89
C SER A 102 20.00 -3.27 4.92
N THR A 103 19.10 -2.88 4.02
CA THR A 103 19.29 -1.81 3.04
C THR A 103 18.58 -0.51 3.42
N CYS A 104 17.79 -0.50 4.49
CA CYS A 104 16.99 0.64 4.91
C CYS A 104 17.29 0.99 6.38
N HIS A 105 16.34 0.85 7.29
CA HIS A 105 16.46 1.34 8.67
C HIS A 105 16.74 0.29 9.74
N SER A 106 17.12 -0.93 9.35
CA SER A 106 17.61 -1.98 10.27
C SER A 106 19.12 -2.20 10.09
N GLY A 107 19.81 -2.73 11.09
CA GLY A 107 21.26 -2.93 10.97
C GLY A 107 21.96 -3.31 12.27
N SER A 108 23.18 -2.80 12.45
CA SER A 108 23.91 -3.04 13.69
C SER A 108 23.32 -2.20 14.82
N PRO A 109 22.97 -2.80 15.98
CA PRO A 109 22.57 -2.05 17.17
C PRO A 109 23.69 -1.18 17.75
N THR A 110 24.93 -1.38 17.30
CA THR A 110 26.07 -0.54 17.70
C THR A 110 25.84 0.91 17.31
N GLU A 111 26.13 1.83 18.22
CA GLU A 111 25.97 3.28 18.01
C GLU A 111 24.53 3.71 17.69
N ASP A 112 23.51 2.97 18.14
CA ASP A 112 22.11 3.36 17.94
C ASP A 112 21.77 3.55 16.45
N ARG A 113 22.26 2.66 15.57
CA ARG A 113 22.05 2.76 14.11
C ARG A 113 20.90 1.92 13.59
N ASP A 114 20.41 0.98 14.39
CA ASP A 114 19.17 0.25 14.11
C ASP A 114 17.98 1.10 14.56
N HIS A 115 17.26 1.71 13.62
CA HIS A 115 16.14 2.60 13.93
C HIS A 115 14.87 1.82 14.29
N ILE A 116 14.69 0.63 13.72
CA ILE A 116 13.54 -0.22 14.01
C ILE A 116 13.59 -0.74 15.45
N GLN A 117 14.73 -1.24 15.88
CA GLN A 117 14.93 -1.68 17.26
C GLN A 117 14.68 -0.54 18.26
N ARG A 118 15.15 0.68 17.96
CA ARG A 118 14.97 1.82 18.87
C ARG A 118 13.52 2.28 18.98
N VAL A 119 12.83 2.39 17.85
CA VAL A 119 11.45 2.90 17.87
C VAL A 119 10.50 1.90 18.55
N THR A 120 10.70 0.61 18.32
CA THR A 120 9.85 -0.46 18.89
C THR A 120 10.08 -0.65 20.40
N THR A 121 11.27 -0.37 20.90
CA THR A 121 11.61 -0.48 22.33
C THR A 121 11.47 0.83 23.12
N SER A 122 11.13 1.94 22.44
CA SER A 122 10.94 3.24 23.06
C SER A 122 9.71 3.28 23.98
N ILE A 123 9.77 4.09 25.06
CA ILE A 123 8.60 4.44 25.88
C ILE A 123 7.49 5.13 25.05
N GLN A 124 7.87 5.75 23.92
CA GLN A 124 6.98 6.45 23.00
C GLN A 124 6.26 5.50 22.02
N SER A 125 6.66 4.23 21.93
CA SER A 125 6.10 3.25 20.98
C SER A 125 4.58 3.07 21.14
N THR A 126 4.11 3.15 22.38
CA THR A 126 2.67 3.09 22.71
C THR A 126 2.19 4.37 23.40
N TYR A 127 3.11 5.13 24.00
CA TYR A 127 2.84 6.27 24.88
C TYR A 127 1.80 5.98 25.98
N ALA A 128 1.56 4.71 26.29
CA ALA A 128 0.41 4.26 27.07
C ALA A 128 0.43 4.79 28.50
N GLY A 129 1.61 4.90 29.12
CA GLY A 129 1.76 5.43 30.48
C GLY A 129 1.41 6.92 30.57
N ALA A 130 1.80 7.72 29.58
CA ALA A 130 1.44 9.14 29.53
C ALA A 130 -0.06 9.32 29.27
N ILE A 131 -0.62 8.56 28.34
CA ILE A 131 -2.07 8.56 28.06
C ILE A 131 -2.86 8.15 29.32
N ALA A 132 -2.45 7.08 30.00
CA ALA A 132 -3.08 6.61 31.22
C ALA A 132 -2.99 7.64 32.35
N SER A 133 -1.84 8.28 32.53
CA SER A 133 -1.64 9.34 33.52
C SER A 133 -2.55 10.54 33.26
N VAL A 134 -2.66 10.99 32.01
CA VAL A 134 -3.57 12.07 31.61
C VAL A 134 -5.02 11.68 31.88
N ARG A 135 -5.44 10.47 31.50
CA ARG A 135 -6.80 9.97 31.77
C ARG A 135 -7.12 9.89 33.25
N TYR A 136 -6.19 9.37 34.06
CA TYR A 136 -6.34 9.30 35.51
C TYR A 136 -6.43 10.68 36.15
N SER A 137 -5.58 11.63 35.72
CA SER A 137 -5.48 12.96 36.32
C SER A 137 -6.64 13.88 35.94
N PHE A 138 -7.15 13.78 34.71
CA PHE A 138 -8.13 14.72 34.16
C PHE A 138 -9.50 14.11 33.86
N GLY A 139 -9.72 12.82 34.18
CA GLY A 139 -11.02 12.17 34.06
C GLY A 139 -11.48 12.04 32.62
N ALA A 140 -11.03 10.97 31.97
CA ALA A 140 -11.69 10.44 30.77
C ALA A 140 -12.70 9.37 31.17
#